data_AF-A0A376TIM5-F1
#
_entry.id   AF-A0A376TIM5-F1
#
_cell.length_a   1.000
_cell.length_b   1.000
_cell.length_c   1.000
_cell.angle_alpha   90.00
_cell.angle_beta   90.00
_cell.angle_gamma   90.00
#
_symmetry.space_group_name_H-M   'P 1'
#
loop_
_entity.id
_entity.type
_entity.pdbx_description
1 polymer ?
#
loop_
_entity_poly.entity_id
_entity_poly.type
_entity_poly.pdbx_seq_one_letter_code
_entity_poly.pdbx_strand_id
1 'polypeptide(L)'
;MINWNGKSVKLPPLKMCIFAGTNPFHRHQQINRIIEGWRKLETVIAIDNQWTSTCRFADIVLPATTQFERNDLDQYGNHSNRGIIAMKQVVPPQFEARKRL
;
A
#
# COMPACT_ATOMS: atom_id res chain seq x y z
N MET A 1 -19.25 17.01 6.76
CA MET A 1 -18.68 18.35 6.57
C MET A 1 -17.51 18.48 7.52
N ILE A 2 -16.36 18.91 7.04
CA ILE A 2 -15.20 19.21 7.90
C ILE A 2 -14.98 20.73 7.91
N ASN A 3 -14.54 21.28 9.03
CA ASN A 3 -14.12 22.68 9.08
C ASN A 3 -12.66 22.76 8.63
N TRP A 4 -12.41 23.52 7.56
CA TRP A 4 -11.08 23.74 7.01
C TRP A 4 -10.91 25.23 6.71
N ASN A 5 -9.97 25.88 7.42
CA ASN A 5 -9.67 27.31 7.28
C ASN A 5 -10.92 28.22 7.29
N GLY A 6 -11.86 27.96 8.22
CA GLY A 6 -13.10 28.74 8.35
C GLY A 6 -14.17 28.44 7.29
N LYS A 7 -13.91 27.48 6.39
CA LYS A 7 -14.87 27.01 5.39
C LYS A 7 -15.35 25.61 5.73
N SER A 8 -16.64 25.38 5.54
CA SER A 8 -17.22 24.04 5.67
C SER A 8 -17.06 23.30 4.36
N VAL A 9 -16.26 22.22 4.36
CA VAL A 9 -15.96 21.43 3.16
C VAL A 9 -16.66 20.08 3.24
N LYS A 10 -17.37 19.69 2.17
CA LYS A 10 -17.89 18.34 2.00
C LYS A 10 -16.84 17.49 1.31
N LEU A 11 -16.32 16.47 2.00
CA LEU A 11 -15.46 15.49 1.37
C LEU A 11 -16.28 14.61 0.41
N PRO A 12 -15.69 14.17 -0.71
CA PRO A 12 -16.36 13.23 -1.61
C PRO A 12 -16.64 11.90 -0.87
N PRO A 13 -17.74 11.22 -1.20
CA PRO A 13 -17.98 9.88 -0.68
C PRO A 13 -16.92 8.93 -1.26
N LEU A 14 -16.16 8.27 -0.39
CA LEU A 14 -15.25 7.20 -0.78
C LEU A 14 -16.02 5.88 -0.78
N LYS A 15 -15.96 5.16 -1.90
CA LYS A 15 -16.59 3.85 -2.08
C LYS A 15 -15.58 2.72 -2.16
N MET A 16 -14.43 2.97 -2.76
CA MET A 16 -13.40 1.95 -2.97
C MET A 16 -12.01 2.47 -2.63
N CYS A 17 -11.15 1.59 -2.12
CA CYS A 17 -9.74 1.89 -1.85
C CYS A 17 -8.84 0.74 -2.32
N ILE A 18 -7.68 1.09 -2.88
CA ILE A 18 -6.62 0.12 -3.25
C ILE A 18 -5.36 0.50 -2.48
N PHE A 19 -4.83 -0.44 -1.70
CA PHE A 19 -3.62 -0.26 -0.91
C PHE A 19 -2.51 -1.15 -1.46
N ALA A 20 -1.41 -0.54 -1.91
CA ALA A 20 -0.27 -1.25 -2.47
C ALA A 20 1.01 -0.93 -1.68
N GLY A 21 1.59 -1.93 -1.00
CA GLY A 21 2.83 -1.76 -0.22
C GLY A 21 2.71 -0.81 0.98
N THR A 22 1.51 -0.67 1.55
CA THR A 22 1.25 0.16 2.72
C THR A 22 0.36 -0.58 3.72
N ASN A 23 0.57 -0.33 5.01
CA ASN A 23 -0.27 -0.86 6.08
C ASN A 23 -0.91 0.29 6.90
N PRO A 24 -2.08 0.82 6.50
CA PRO A 24 -2.79 1.85 7.25
C PRO A 24 -3.11 1.49 8.70
N PHE A 25 -3.38 0.22 9.02
CA PHE A 25 -3.69 -0.22 10.40
C PHE A 25 -2.49 -0.07 11.34
N HIS A 26 -1.27 -0.05 10.80
CA HIS A 26 -0.07 0.23 11.58
C HIS A 26 0.28 1.73 11.61
N ARG A 27 0.10 2.45 10.50
CA ARG A 27 0.56 3.84 10.37
C ARG A 27 -0.43 4.88 10.89
N HIS A 28 -1.73 4.60 10.85
CA HIS A 28 -2.75 5.58 11.21
C HIS A 28 -3.23 5.37 12.66
N GLN A 29 -3.49 6.47 13.35
CA GLN A 29 -3.88 6.44 14.76
C GLN A 29 -5.36 6.09 14.93
N GLN A 30 -5.76 5.74 16.15
CA GLN A 30 -7.15 5.43 16.53
C GLN A 30 -7.74 4.27 15.71
N ILE A 31 -7.26 3.05 15.99
CA ILE A 31 -7.62 1.83 15.25
C ILE A 31 -9.15 1.63 15.13
N ASN A 32 -9.91 1.85 16.21
CA ASN A 32 -11.36 1.70 16.18
C ASN A 32 -12.04 2.64 15.16
N ARG A 33 -11.56 3.88 15.06
CA ARG A 33 -12.07 4.86 14.10
C ARG A 33 -11.71 4.49 12.66
N ILE A 34 -10.55 3.88 12.45
CA ILE A 34 -10.18 3.31 11.15
C ILE A 34 -11.15 2.19 10.78
N ILE A 35 -11.41 1.26 11.69
CA ILE A 35 -12.32 0.13 11.45
C ILE A 35 -13.73 0.64 11.07
N GLU A 36 -14.23 1.65 11.77
CA GLU A 36 -15.50 2.30 11.43
C GLU A 36 -15.50 2.94 10.03
N GLY A 37 -14.40 3.57 9.64
CA GLY A 37 -14.23 4.12 8.29
C GLY A 37 -14.15 3.02 7.23
N TRP A 38 -13.41 1.95 7.52
CA TRP A 38 -13.21 0.80 6.63
C TRP A 38 -14.53 0.13 6.28
N ARG A 39 -15.42 -0.04 7.27
CA ARG A 39 -16.77 -0.61 7.09
C ARG A 39 -17.71 0.24 6.22
N LYS A 40 -17.37 1.50 5.95
CA LYS A 40 -18.15 2.38 5.06
C LYS A 40 -17.74 2.24 3.60
N LEU A 41 -16.58 1.63 3.32
CA LEU A 41 -16.15 1.33 1.96
C LEU A 41 -16.93 0.12 1.44
N GLU A 42 -17.26 0.15 0.17
CA GLU A 42 -17.91 -0.96 -0.54
C GLU A 42 -16.89 -2.00 -1.02
N THR A 43 -15.63 -1.59 -1.26
CA THR A 43 -14.58 -2.49 -1.71
C THR A 43 -13.19 -2.02 -1.29
N VAL A 44 -12.39 -2.94 -0.76
CA VAL A 44 -10.99 -2.73 -0.40
C VAL A 44 -10.11 -3.80 -1.00
N ILE A 45 -9.12 -3.37 -1.78
CA ILE A 45 -8.11 -4.25 -2.38
C ILE A 45 -6.76 -4.00 -1.70
N ALA A 46 -6.13 -5.07 -1.23
CA ALA A 46 -4.75 -5.04 -0.71
C ALA A 46 -3.80 -5.75 -1.67
N ILE A 47 -2.71 -5.09 -2.03
CA ILE A 47 -1.63 -5.63 -2.87
C ILE A 47 -0.36 -5.67 -2.02
N ASP A 48 0.01 -6.85 -1.54
CA ASP A 48 1.08 -7.03 -0.57
C ASP A 48 1.80 -8.37 -0.80
N ASN A 49 3.06 -8.43 -0.39
CA ASN A 49 3.85 -9.66 -0.38
C ASN A 49 3.83 -10.33 1.01
N GLN A 50 3.17 -9.71 1.99
CA GLN A 50 3.02 -10.20 3.36
C GLN A 50 1.56 -10.19 3.81
N TRP A 51 1.22 -11.11 4.71
CA TRP A 51 -0.12 -11.21 5.30
C TRP A 51 -0.30 -10.16 6.43
N THR A 52 -0.36 -8.88 6.05
CA THR A 52 -0.47 -7.74 6.99
C THR A 52 -1.89 -7.53 7.55
N SER A 53 -2.03 -6.68 8.56
CA SER A 53 -3.34 -6.25 9.07
C SER A 53 -4.21 -5.61 7.99
N THR A 54 -3.64 -4.88 7.04
CA THR A 54 -4.40 -4.33 5.91
C THR A 54 -4.98 -5.41 5.02
N CYS A 55 -4.24 -6.50 4.78
CA CYS A 55 -4.80 -7.66 4.12
C CYS A 55 -5.96 -8.28 4.92
N ARG A 56 -6.00 -8.11 6.26
CA ARG A 56 -6.94 -8.83 7.17
C ARG A 56 -8.33 -8.24 7.07
N PHE A 57 -8.36 -6.97 6.73
CA PHE A 57 -9.55 -6.16 6.56
C PHE A 57 -9.82 -5.85 5.08
N ALA A 58 -9.13 -6.50 4.14
CA ALA A 58 -9.39 -6.31 2.70
C ALA A 58 -10.40 -7.34 2.19
N ASP A 59 -11.19 -6.95 1.19
CA ASP A 59 -12.12 -7.85 0.50
C ASP A 59 -11.39 -8.72 -0.53
N ILE A 60 -10.39 -8.16 -1.19
CA ILE A 60 -9.56 -8.84 -2.19
C ILE A 60 -8.08 -8.63 -1.85
N VAL A 61 -7.31 -9.72 -1.84
CA VAL A 61 -5.86 -9.70 -1.64
C VAL A 61 -5.16 -10.20 -2.90
N LEU A 62 -4.24 -9.39 -3.44
CA LEU A 62 -3.43 -9.75 -4.61
C LEU A 62 -1.96 -9.92 -4.19
N PRO A 63 -1.37 -11.12 -4.34
CA PRO A 63 0.01 -11.38 -3.92
C PRO A 63 1.01 -10.69 -4.85
N ALA A 64 1.87 -9.85 -4.27
CA ALA A 64 2.94 -9.16 -4.99
C ALA A 64 4.31 -9.80 -4.74
N THR A 65 5.21 -9.69 -5.71
CA THR A 65 6.61 -10.09 -5.52
C THR A 65 7.41 -9.06 -4.71
N THR A 66 8.41 -9.54 -3.99
CA THR A 66 9.49 -8.78 -3.39
C THR A 66 10.42 -8.17 -4.46
N GLN A 67 11.34 -7.30 -4.02
CA GLN A 67 12.36 -6.73 -4.90
C GLN A 67 13.40 -7.78 -5.35
N PHE A 68 13.62 -8.84 -4.57
CA PHE A 68 14.59 -9.90 -4.89
C PHE A 68 14.10 -10.86 -6.00
N GLU A 69 12.81 -10.80 -6.32
CA GLU A 69 12.17 -11.66 -7.32
C GLU A 69 12.09 -11.00 -8.71
N ARG A 70 12.72 -9.83 -8.90
CA ARG A 70 12.67 -9.08 -10.17
C ARG A 70 13.94 -8.27 -10.42
N ASN A 71 14.10 -7.81 -11.67
CA ASN A 71 15.12 -6.83 -12.04
C ASN A 71 14.57 -5.41 -11.90
N ASP A 72 15.38 -4.50 -11.36
CA ASP A 72 15.07 -3.08 -11.13
C ASP A 72 16.32 -2.19 -11.18
N LEU A 73 16.13 -0.87 -11.18
CA LEU A 73 17.19 0.14 -11.02
C LEU A 73 16.85 1.06 -9.84
N ASP A 74 17.84 1.40 -9.02
CA ASP A 74 17.64 2.32 -7.89
C ASP A 74 18.77 3.33 -7.73
N GLN A 75 18.50 4.43 -7.05
CA GLN A 75 19.46 5.48 -6.74
C GLN A 75 20.34 5.08 -5.55
N TYR A 76 21.66 5.23 -5.69
CA TYR A 76 22.58 5.04 -4.58
C TYR A 76 22.73 6.30 -3.74
N GLY A 77 21.97 6.35 -2.64
CA GLY A 77 22.07 7.39 -1.62
C GLY A 77 21.12 8.58 -1.88
N ASN A 78 20.13 8.73 -0.98
CA ASN A 78 19.06 9.73 -1.10
C ASN A 78 19.53 11.19 -1.16
N HIS A 79 20.67 11.51 -0.53
CA HIS A 79 21.20 12.87 -0.47
C HIS A 79 22.59 13.02 -1.10
N SER A 80 23.35 11.92 -1.19
CA SER A 80 24.70 11.93 -1.76
C SER A 80 24.70 11.73 -3.27
N ASN A 81 23.61 11.23 -3.86
CA ASN A 81 23.46 10.94 -5.29
C ASN A 81 24.69 10.20 -5.86
N ARG A 82 25.18 9.23 -5.10
CA ARG A 82 26.50 8.62 -5.30
C ARG A 82 26.58 7.75 -6.55
N GLY A 83 25.44 7.36 -7.10
CA GLY A 83 25.34 6.60 -8.34
C GLY A 83 23.98 5.96 -8.55
N ILE A 84 23.94 4.98 -9.46
CA ILE A 84 22.77 4.15 -9.77
C ILE A 84 23.16 2.69 -9.54
N ILE A 85 22.26 1.90 -8.96
CA ILE A 85 22.43 0.47 -8.69
C ILE A 85 21.53 -0.32 -9.62
N ALA A 86 22.08 -1.35 -10.25
CA ALA A 86 21.31 -2.38 -10.93
C ALA A 86 20.93 -3.50 -9.97
N MET A 87 19.65 -3.59 -9.62
CA MET A 87 19.11 -4.63 -8.77
C MET A 87 18.75 -5.84 -9.62
N LYS A 88 19.63 -6.84 -9.63
CA LYS A 88 19.38 -8.09 -10.35
C LYS A 88 18.44 -9.00 -9.57
N GLN A 89 17.60 -9.72 -10.30
CA GLN A 89 16.78 -10.79 -9.75
C GLN A 89 17.65 -11.86 -9.09
N VAL A 90 17.32 -12.19 -7.84
CA VAL A 90 18.05 -13.19 -7.02
C VAL A 90 17.35 -14.55 -7.07
N VAL A 91 16.01 -14.56 -7.07
CA VAL A 91 15.18 -15.78 -7.11
C VAL A 91 14.01 -15.60 -8.08
N PRO A 92 13.42 -16.67 -8.64
CA PRO A 92 12.16 -16.57 -9.39
C PRO A 92 11.00 -16.14 -8.48
N PRO A 93 9.92 -15.53 -9.01
CA PRO A 93 8.69 -15.28 -8.25
C PRO A 93 8.17 -16.54 -7.56
N GLN A 94 7.83 -16.44 -6.28
CA GLN A 94 7.33 -17.56 -5.48
C GLN A 94 5.81 -17.69 -5.59
N PHE A 95 5.32 -18.94 -5.61
CA PHE A 95 3.89 -19.26 -5.68
C PHE A 95 3.18 -18.57 -6.86
N GLU A 96 2.01 -17.99 -6.63
CA GLU A 96 1.23 -17.23 -7.62
C GLU A 96 1.53 -15.72 -7.58
N ALA A 97 2.55 -15.29 -6.84
CA ALA A 97 2.88 -13.88 -6.72
C ALA A 97 3.34 -13.29 -8.07
N ARG A 98 2.88 -12.08 -8.38
CA ARG A 98 3.21 -11.38 -9.64
C ARG A 98 3.89 -10.05 -9.39
N LYS A 99 4.73 -9.62 -10.34
CA LYS A 99 5.35 -8.30 -10.32
C LYS A 99 4.24 -7.24 -10.40
N ARG A 100 4.29 -6.26 -9.50
CA ARG A 100 3.44 -5.05 -9.57
C ARG A 100 3.89 -4.21 -10.78
N LEU A 101 2.93 -3.73 -11.56
CA LEU A 101 3.18 -2.82 -12.69
C LEU A 101 3.97 -1.58 -12.24
#